data_AF-A0AAD9URM2-F1
#
_entry.id   AF-A0AAD9URM2-F1
#
_cell.length_a   1.000
_cell.length_b   1.000
_cell.length_c   1.000
_cell.angle_alpha   90.00
_cell.angle_beta   90.00
_cell.angle_gamma   90.00
#
_symmetry.space_group_name_H-M   'P 1'
#
loop_
_entity.id
_entity.type
_entity.pdbx_description
1 polymer ?
#
loop_
_entity_poly.entity_id
_entity_poly.type
_entity_poly.pdbx_seq_one_letter_code
_entity_poly.pdbx_strand_id
1 'polypeptide(L)'
;MAKKPILDLLPRNMEFHNLSHVNLTDTQSRTLGLGLKFRPTLRPPTARAFDCQVQDFCRSVRLHYKYSNQPDDPDFNPKLYVKSGWNPPREDPNLEESLYSIRQDLLENFNNNKPRWRNNLSSEERSGLREIKENPTVRVLATDKNLGPALISTEWVEKETLKHLNDTKSYSKVTLDDWTFRRHKVIETREKLVQSYSHFLPPNSHKFLRSLDDNSQSLNPAKFYIIPKIHKSPIAGRPIAASHSFITRPISIFVDELVKPSISMPTVLRDSGELIQCLGGIKLPADCLLVTADVSSLYPNIDTKKAIIALDLLLREGKVAQTPLLVQFTRLVFDNNFLQSEFSRDIYHQTYGIAMGIPFAVTAANAFMYYHERDIIELYAQHLTLYKRFIDDIFVIWDGTREILLEFLSAMNAKDERIKLTYEISDSKIPFLDLLLFKDSASHTLQYSTFQKALNKYLYIPFESFHPTSNKKAFIKGELM
;
A
#
# COMPACT_ATOMS: atom_id res chain seq x y z
N MET A 1 0.19 33.26 -34.92
CA MET A 1 -0.29 32.17 -34.02
C MET A 1 -0.60 32.78 -32.66
N ALA A 2 -1.87 32.88 -32.29
CA ALA A 2 -2.29 33.47 -31.02
C ALA A 2 -1.72 32.66 -29.84
N LYS A 3 -1.05 33.34 -28.91
CA LYS A 3 -0.62 32.76 -27.62
C LYS A 3 -1.89 32.38 -26.85
N LYS A 4 -2.30 31.11 -26.92
CA LYS A 4 -3.27 30.55 -25.96
C LYS A 4 -2.70 30.78 -24.54
N PRO A 5 -3.47 31.30 -23.60
CA PRO A 5 -3.01 31.44 -22.22
C PRO A 5 -2.62 30.06 -21.67
N ILE A 6 -1.54 29.98 -20.91
CA ILE A 6 -1.06 28.75 -20.25
C ILE A 6 -2.16 28.02 -19.45
N LEU A 7 -3.21 28.75 -19.04
CA LEU A 7 -4.41 28.21 -18.38
C LEU A 7 -5.22 27.23 -19.25
N ASP A 8 -5.12 27.31 -20.58
CA ASP A 8 -5.78 26.35 -21.47
C ASP A 8 -5.12 24.96 -21.47
N LEU A 9 -3.91 24.84 -20.90
CA LEU A 9 -3.14 23.60 -20.72
C LEU A 9 -3.41 22.91 -19.37
N LEU A 10 -4.36 23.41 -18.57
CA LEU A 10 -4.77 22.75 -17.33
C LEU A 10 -5.42 21.39 -17.64
N PRO A 11 -5.19 20.35 -16.82
CA PRO A 11 -5.89 19.07 -16.95
C PRO A 11 -7.41 19.29 -16.94
N ARG A 12 -8.07 19.06 -18.07
CA ARG A 12 -9.53 19.24 -18.22
C ARG A 12 -10.34 17.96 -18.01
N ASN A 13 -9.68 16.82 -17.82
CA ASN A 13 -10.36 15.57 -17.50
C ASN A 13 -10.87 15.65 -16.06
N MET A 14 -12.01 16.30 -15.89
CA MET A 14 -12.80 16.28 -14.67
C MET A 14 -13.83 15.16 -14.80
N GLU A 15 -13.33 13.93 -14.76
CA GLU A 15 -14.15 12.75 -14.99
C GLU A 15 -14.17 11.82 -13.77
N PHE A 16 -15.28 11.11 -13.61
CA PHE A 16 -15.44 10.04 -12.64
C PHE A 16 -16.25 8.91 -13.30
N HIS A 17 -16.32 7.75 -12.66
CA HIS A 17 -17.14 6.65 -13.13
C HIS A 17 -18.49 6.67 -12.43
N ASN A 18 -19.57 7.03 -13.14
CA ASN A 18 -20.91 6.89 -12.59
C ASN A 18 -21.43 5.46 -12.85
N LEU A 19 -21.43 4.65 -11.81
CA LEU A 19 -21.88 3.25 -11.80
C LEU A 19 -23.16 3.10 -10.95
N SER A 20 -23.91 4.20 -10.81
CA SER A 20 -25.14 4.27 -10.05
C SER A 20 -26.31 4.67 -10.94
N HIS A 21 -27.53 4.61 -10.40
CA HIS A 21 -28.74 5.11 -11.05
C HIS A 21 -28.96 6.61 -10.81
N VAL A 22 -28.10 7.28 -10.04
CA VAL A 22 -28.27 8.68 -9.66
C VAL A 22 -27.76 9.58 -10.78
N ASN A 23 -28.64 10.48 -11.23
CA ASN A 23 -28.28 11.58 -12.11
C ASN A 23 -27.76 12.74 -11.26
N LEU A 24 -26.49 13.10 -11.46
CA LEU A 24 -25.88 14.25 -10.80
C LEU A 24 -26.09 15.51 -11.63
N THR A 25 -26.13 16.66 -10.97
CA THR A 25 -26.05 17.95 -11.67
C THR A 25 -24.67 18.14 -12.31
N ASP A 26 -24.57 19.05 -13.28
CA ASP A 26 -23.28 19.39 -13.90
C ASP A 26 -22.26 19.90 -12.88
N THR A 27 -22.71 20.65 -11.87
CA THR A 27 -21.85 21.14 -10.78
C THR A 27 -21.34 19.99 -9.92
N GLN A 28 -22.19 19.05 -9.52
CA GLN A 28 -21.80 17.86 -8.75
C GLN A 28 -20.82 16.99 -9.53
N SER A 29 -21.11 16.73 -10.81
CA SER A 29 -20.27 15.92 -11.70
C SER A 29 -18.87 16.50 -11.88
N ARG A 30 -18.79 17.80 -12.18
CA ARG A 30 -17.50 18.52 -12.29
C ARG A 30 -16.72 18.49 -10.98
N THR A 31 -17.40 18.69 -9.85
CA THR A 31 -16.74 18.71 -8.54
C THR A 31 -16.17 17.34 -8.16
N LEU A 32 -16.90 16.25 -8.40
CA LEU A 32 -16.37 14.88 -8.22
C LEU A 32 -15.23 14.57 -9.19
N GLY A 33 -15.31 15.11 -10.40
CA GLY A 33 -14.29 15.02 -11.44
C GLY A 33 -12.95 15.65 -11.07
N LEU A 34 -12.89 16.55 -10.07
CA LEU A 34 -11.63 17.07 -9.52
C LEU A 34 -10.74 15.95 -8.91
N GLY A 35 -11.34 14.78 -8.64
CA GLY A 35 -10.65 13.58 -8.20
C GLY A 35 -10.41 13.55 -6.69
N LEU A 36 -10.15 12.35 -6.16
CA LEU A 36 -9.96 12.12 -4.72
C LEU A 36 -8.69 12.76 -4.15
N LYS A 37 -7.77 13.18 -5.03
CA LYS A 37 -6.54 13.90 -4.64
C LYS A 37 -6.77 15.41 -4.54
N PHE A 38 -7.91 15.96 -4.96
CA PHE A 38 -8.18 17.38 -4.81
C PHE A 38 -8.25 17.77 -3.33
N ARG A 39 -7.61 18.89 -2.97
CA ARG A 39 -7.65 19.43 -1.61
C ARG A 39 -8.44 20.73 -1.61
N PRO A 40 -9.60 20.79 -0.92
CA PRO A 40 -10.26 22.05 -0.63
C PRO A 40 -9.32 22.97 0.17
N THR A 41 -9.42 24.28 -0.06
CA THR A 41 -8.66 25.27 0.71
C THR A 41 -8.94 25.09 2.19
N LEU A 42 -7.89 24.83 2.97
CA LEU A 42 -8.00 24.76 4.42
C LEU A 42 -8.21 26.16 4.98
N ARG A 43 -9.01 26.27 6.05
CA ARG A 43 -9.05 27.51 6.83
C ARG A 43 -7.69 27.76 7.46
N PRO A 44 -7.29 29.03 7.69
CA PRO A 44 -6.11 29.32 8.49
C PRO A 44 -6.17 28.59 9.84
N PRO A 45 -5.03 28.11 10.37
CA PRO A 45 -5.01 27.48 11.68
C PRO A 45 -5.54 28.44 12.75
N THR A 46 -6.22 27.91 13.76
CA THR A 46 -6.63 28.71 14.92
C THR A 46 -5.40 29.16 15.71
N ALA A 47 -5.54 30.21 16.52
CA ALA A 47 -4.46 30.66 17.41
C ALA A 47 -3.91 29.51 18.28
N ARG A 48 -4.81 28.66 18.80
CA ARG A 48 -4.43 27.45 19.55
C ARG A 48 -3.60 26.47 18.71
N ALA A 49 -4.02 26.19 17.47
CA ALA A 49 -3.27 25.29 16.59
C ALA A 49 -1.87 25.84 16.28
N PHE A 50 -1.77 27.16 16.08
CA PHE A 50 -0.49 27.85 15.93
C PHE A 50 0.39 27.70 17.17
N ASP A 51 -0.13 27.98 18.37
CA ASP A 51 0.63 27.84 19.61
C ASP A 51 1.15 26.41 19.81
N CYS A 52 0.33 25.39 19.52
CA CYS A 52 0.77 23.99 19.56
C CYS A 52 1.91 23.72 18.58
N GLN A 53 1.83 24.22 17.34
CA GLN A 53 2.89 24.06 16.34
C GLN A 53 4.19 24.74 16.75
N VAL A 54 4.11 25.96 17.32
CA VAL A 54 5.28 26.66 17.85
C VAL A 54 5.89 25.89 19.01
N GLN A 55 5.07 25.33 19.91
CA GLN A 55 5.56 24.49 21.00
C GLN A 55 6.29 23.23 20.49
N ASP A 56 5.74 22.57 19.48
CA ASP A 56 6.37 21.42 18.82
C ASP A 56 7.70 21.80 18.16
N PHE A 57 7.75 22.96 17.49
CA PHE A 57 8.98 23.51 16.92
C PHE A 57 10.02 23.79 18.00
N CYS A 58 9.67 24.55 19.05
CA CYS A 58 10.58 24.85 20.14
C CYS A 58 11.10 23.57 20.81
N ARG A 59 10.23 22.58 21.01
CA ARG A 59 10.62 21.26 21.52
C ARG A 59 11.61 20.56 20.57
N SER A 60 11.38 20.61 19.26
CA SER A 60 12.30 20.05 18.28
C SER A 60 13.68 20.71 18.38
N VAL A 61 13.73 22.04 18.42
CA VAL A 61 14.99 22.79 18.58
C VAL A 61 15.71 22.40 19.87
N ARG A 62 15.00 22.33 21.01
CA ARG A 62 15.60 21.90 22.28
C ARG A 62 16.19 20.50 22.21
N LEU A 63 15.53 19.56 21.52
CA LEU A 63 16.05 18.21 21.32
C LEU A 63 17.34 18.22 20.48
N HIS A 64 17.33 18.90 19.33
CA HIS A 64 18.51 19.01 18.49
C HIS A 64 19.67 19.72 19.21
N TYR A 65 19.38 20.76 19.98
CA TYR A 65 20.38 21.46 20.78
C TYR A 65 21.00 20.55 21.85
N LYS A 66 20.16 19.84 22.63
CA LYS A 66 20.62 18.92 23.68
C LYS A 66 21.50 17.79 23.14
N TYR A 67 21.22 17.31 21.94
CA TYR A 67 21.93 16.19 21.32
C TYR A 67 22.92 16.62 20.22
N SER A 68 23.19 17.93 20.07
CA SER A 68 24.01 18.49 18.99
C SER A 68 25.44 17.95 18.92
N ASN A 69 25.99 17.54 20.07
CA ASN A 69 27.34 16.98 20.18
C ASN A 69 27.37 15.45 20.25
N GLN A 70 26.21 14.79 20.08
CA GLN A 70 26.15 13.32 20.06
C GLN A 70 26.15 12.84 18.61
N PRO A 71 26.87 11.73 18.32
CA PRO A 71 26.77 11.10 17.01
C PRO A 71 25.36 10.55 16.79
N ASP A 72 24.96 10.45 15.52
CA ASP A 72 23.75 9.73 15.16
C ASP A 72 23.85 8.26 15.59
N ASP A 73 22.73 7.71 16.06
CA ASP A 73 22.63 6.29 16.42
C ASP A 73 22.67 5.43 15.14
N PRO A 74 23.74 4.63 14.92
CA PRO A 74 23.87 3.82 13.71
C PRO A 74 22.80 2.73 13.61
N ASP A 75 22.18 2.35 14.73
CA ASP A 75 21.15 1.33 14.81
C ASP A 75 19.72 1.93 14.74
N PHE A 76 19.60 3.25 14.48
CA PHE A 76 18.31 3.91 14.41
C PHE A 76 17.49 3.43 13.20
N ASN A 77 16.40 2.72 13.50
CA ASN A 77 15.39 2.35 12.49
C ASN A 77 14.17 3.29 12.58
N PRO A 78 13.95 4.22 11.63
CA PRO A 78 12.85 5.16 11.66
C PRO A 78 11.47 4.50 11.58
N LYS A 79 11.38 3.27 11.04
CA LYS A 79 10.09 2.55 10.91
C LYS A 79 9.69 1.80 12.18
N LEU A 80 10.65 1.54 13.08
CA LEU A 80 10.41 0.97 14.41
C LEU A 80 10.43 2.05 15.51
N TYR A 81 10.42 3.32 15.13
CA TYR A 81 10.51 4.43 16.05
C TYR A 81 9.15 4.81 16.65
N VAL A 82 9.13 4.99 17.98
CA VAL A 82 7.99 5.56 18.71
C VAL A 82 8.39 6.90 19.32
N LYS A 83 7.78 7.97 18.81
CA LYS A 83 8.01 9.34 19.30
C LYS A 83 7.83 9.41 20.81
N SER A 84 8.81 9.99 21.50
CA SER A 84 8.72 10.23 22.94
C SER A 84 7.72 11.35 23.25
N GLY A 85 7.09 11.32 24.42
CA GLY A 85 6.36 12.47 24.98
C GLY A 85 7.27 13.48 25.68
N TRP A 86 8.51 13.10 25.99
CA TRP A 86 9.44 13.87 26.82
C TRP A 86 9.91 15.18 26.16
N ASN A 87 9.87 16.27 26.92
CA ASN A 87 10.33 17.59 26.52
C ASN A 87 11.57 17.97 27.36
N PRO A 88 12.69 18.40 26.74
CA PRO A 88 13.85 18.85 27.51
C PRO A 88 13.52 19.96 28.51
N PRO A 89 14.14 19.94 29.70
CA PRO A 89 14.10 21.07 30.61
C PRO A 89 14.71 22.32 29.96
N ARG A 90 14.28 23.49 30.42
CA ARG A 90 14.67 24.80 29.89
C ARG A 90 15.91 25.32 30.60
N GLU A 91 17.04 24.65 30.38
CA GLU A 91 18.28 24.87 31.13
C GLU A 91 19.13 26.03 30.59
N ASP A 92 19.07 26.31 29.28
CA ASP A 92 19.85 27.36 28.62
C ASP A 92 19.00 28.64 28.44
N PRO A 93 19.25 29.71 29.21
CA PRO A 93 18.48 30.95 29.11
C PRO A 93 18.58 31.63 27.75
N ASN A 94 19.75 31.56 27.09
CA ASN A 94 19.97 32.21 25.78
C ASN A 94 19.16 31.53 24.69
N LEU A 95 19.09 30.20 24.72
CA LEU A 95 18.23 29.44 23.81
C LEU A 95 16.75 29.78 24.04
N GLU A 96 16.31 29.84 25.28
CA GLU A 96 14.92 30.14 25.61
C GLU A 96 14.52 31.57 25.24
N GLU A 97 15.40 32.55 25.43
CA GLU A 97 15.21 33.92 24.97
C GLU A 97 15.10 33.98 23.44
N SER A 98 15.97 33.25 22.72
CA SER A 98 15.93 33.15 21.26
C SER A 98 14.61 32.53 20.77
N LEU A 99 14.17 31.43 21.39
CA LEU A 99 12.90 30.77 21.07
C LEU A 99 11.69 31.67 21.38
N TYR A 100 11.77 32.46 22.45
CA TYR A 100 10.75 33.45 22.79
C TYR A 100 10.69 34.57 21.76
N SER A 101 11.83 35.14 21.36
CA SER A 101 11.92 36.18 20.33
C SER A 101 11.32 35.70 19.01
N ILE A 102 11.72 34.51 18.54
CA ILE A 102 11.20 33.90 17.31
C ILE A 102 9.67 33.76 17.37
N ARG A 103 9.12 33.36 18.53
CA ARG A 103 7.68 33.26 18.71
C ARG A 103 7.00 34.63 18.57
N GLN A 104 7.56 35.69 19.15
CA GLN A 104 7.02 37.05 19.03
C GLN A 104 7.08 37.54 17.58
N ASP A 105 8.22 37.36 16.92
CA ASP A 105 8.42 37.75 15.53
C ASP A 105 7.44 37.04 14.59
N LEU A 106 7.19 35.74 14.81
CA LEU A 106 6.20 34.98 14.06
C LEU A 106 4.79 35.54 14.29
N LEU A 107 4.40 35.79 15.54
CA LEU A 107 3.10 36.35 15.88
C LEU A 107 2.86 37.73 15.24
N GLU A 108 3.85 38.62 15.33
CA GLU A 108 3.80 39.93 14.71
C GLU A 108 3.68 39.82 13.19
N ASN A 109 4.49 38.96 12.56
CA ASN A 109 4.41 38.72 11.12
C ASN A 109 3.04 38.19 10.69
N PHE A 110 2.41 37.29 11.45
CA PHE A 110 1.07 36.80 11.15
C PHE A 110 -0.01 37.88 11.29
N ASN A 111 0.11 38.76 12.29
CA ASN A 111 -0.81 39.87 12.50
C ASN A 111 -0.72 40.90 11.37
N ASN A 112 0.51 41.19 10.92
CA ASN A 112 0.80 42.16 9.86
C ASN A 112 0.50 41.58 8.45
N ASN A 113 0.73 40.28 8.25
CA ASN A 113 0.59 39.60 6.97
C ASN A 113 -0.55 38.58 6.98
N LYS A 114 -1.78 39.04 7.23
CA LYS A 114 -2.96 38.15 7.19
C LYS A 114 -3.06 37.48 5.80
N PRO A 115 -3.04 36.14 5.71
CA PRO A 115 -3.10 35.46 4.43
C PRO A 115 -4.41 35.78 3.73
N ARG A 116 -4.34 36.17 2.45
CA ARG A 116 -5.53 36.32 1.60
C ARG A 116 -6.13 34.94 1.36
N TRP A 117 -7.06 34.55 2.21
CA TRP A 117 -7.75 33.27 2.10
C TRP A 117 -8.80 33.32 1.00
N ARG A 118 -8.66 32.47 -0.02
CA ARG A 118 -9.64 32.29 -1.10
C ARG A 118 -10.06 30.84 -1.15
N ASN A 119 -11.36 30.60 -1.14
CA ASN A 119 -11.91 29.27 -1.35
C ASN A 119 -11.67 28.84 -2.80
N ASN A 120 -11.15 27.63 -2.98
CA ASN A 120 -11.05 26.97 -4.28
C ASN A 120 -12.28 26.10 -4.62
N LEU A 121 -13.35 26.22 -3.84
CA LEU A 121 -14.67 25.65 -4.12
C LEU A 121 -15.75 26.67 -3.77
N SER A 122 -16.74 26.82 -4.64
CA SER A 122 -17.91 27.67 -4.46
C SER A 122 -18.84 27.11 -3.38
N SER A 123 -19.82 27.92 -2.93
CA SER A 123 -20.84 27.45 -1.99
C SER A 123 -21.73 26.36 -2.60
N GLU A 124 -22.02 26.47 -3.90
CA GLU A 124 -22.82 25.51 -4.66
C GLU A 124 -22.09 24.16 -4.77
N GLU A 125 -20.81 24.15 -5.15
CA GLU A 125 -19.99 22.93 -5.25
C GLU A 125 -19.91 22.20 -3.90
N ARG A 126 -19.75 22.96 -2.81
CA ARG A 126 -19.74 22.40 -1.45
C ARG A 126 -21.11 21.84 -1.03
N SER A 127 -22.20 22.48 -1.44
CA SER A 127 -23.55 21.96 -1.19
C SER A 127 -23.77 20.65 -1.93
N GLY A 128 -23.43 20.62 -3.23
CA GLY A 128 -23.54 19.41 -4.05
C GLY A 128 -22.74 18.23 -3.50
N LEU A 129 -21.52 18.46 -3.00
CA LEU A 129 -20.75 17.40 -2.33
C LEU A 129 -21.40 16.91 -1.03
N ARG A 130 -22.05 17.79 -0.26
CA ARG A 130 -22.78 17.39 0.96
C ARG A 130 -24.01 16.56 0.60
N GLU A 131 -24.79 16.98 -0.39
CA GLU A 131 -25.95 16.23 -0.89
C GLU A 131 -25.56 14.81 -1.32
N ILE A 132 -24.47 14.66 -2.08
CA ILE A 132 -23.95 13.34 -2.47
C ILE A 132 -23.53 12.53 -1.25
N LYS A 133 -22.84 13.15 -0.28
CA LYS A 133 -22.37 12.48 0.94
C LYS A 133 -23.52 12.02 1.84
N GLU A 134 -24.59 12.79 1.89
CA GLU A 134 -25.78 12.53 2.72
C GLU A 134 -26.75 11.55 2.04
N ASN A 135 -26.62 11.33 0.74
CA ASN A 135 -27.42 10.34 0.02
C ASN A 135 -27.04 8.90 0.44
N PRO A 136 -27.95 8.14 1.07
CA PRO A 136 -27.64 6.80 1.54
C PRO A 136 -27.55 5.76 0.42
N THR A 137 -28.06 6.03 -0.79
CA THR A 137 -28.14 5.06 -1.88
C THR A 137 -26.86 4.95 -2.69
N VAL A 138 -25.93 5.89 -2.54
CA VAL A 138 -24.68 5.95 -3.31
C VAL A 138 -23.45 6.22 -2.43
N ARG A 139 -22.28 5.83 -2.94
CA ARG A 139 -20.98 6.10 -2.32
C ARG A 139 -19.98 6.56 -3.37
N VAL A 140 -19.12 7.49 -2.97
CA VAL A 140 -17.94 7.88 -3.74
C VAL A 140 -16.74 7.10 -3.22
N LEU A 141 -16.20 6.20 -4.02
CA LEU A 141 -15.08 5.33 -3.64
C LEU A 141 -13.89 5.53 -4.59
N ALA A 142 -12.67 5.32 -4.06
CA ALA A 142 -11.50 5.11 -4.90
C ALA A 142 -11.65 3.79 -5.67
N THR A 143 -11.11 3.72 -6.88
CA THR A 143 -11.13 2.50 -7.69
C THR A 143 -9.77 1.83 -7.71
N ASP A 144 -9.79 0.52 -7.97
CA ASP A 144 -8.58 -0.27 -8.12
C ASP A 144 -7.76 0.22 -9.33
N LYS A 145 -6.45 0.01 -9.30
CA LYS A 145 -5.49 0.47 -10.35
C LYS A 145 -5.49 2.00 -10.55
N ASN A 146 -5.96 2.78 -9.56
CA ASN A 146 -5.95 4.24 -9.58
C ASN A 146 -6.73 4.85 -10.78
N LEU A 147 -7.86 4.24 -11.17
CA LEU A 147 -8.68 4.66 -12.33
C LEU A 147 -9.63 5.84 -12.03
N GLY A 148 -9.41 6.55 -10.92
CA GLY A 148 -10.24 7.68 -10.48
C GLY A 148 -11.35 7.33 -9.50
N PRO A 149 -12.18 8.30 -9.08
CA PRO A 149 -13.34 8.03 -8.24
C PRO A 149 -14.45 7.32 -9.03
N ALA A 150 -15.22 6.50 -8.32
CA ALA A 150 -16.49 5.96 -8.81
C ALA A 150 -17.63 6.35 -7.87
N LEU A 151 -18.74 6.82 -8.44
CA LEU A 151 -20.03 6.88 -7.77
C LEU A 151 -20.72 5.54 -7.96
N ILE A 152 -20.98 4.82 -6.88
CA ILE A 152 -21.49 3.45 -6.93
C ILE A 152 -22.66 3.27 -5.97
N SER A 153 -23.58 2.36 -6.29
CA SER A 153 -24.70 2.03 -5.40
C SER A 153 -24.20 1.49 -4.05
N THR A 154 -24.74 2.00 -2.94
CA THR A 154 -24.48 1.47 -1.59
C THR A 154 -24.88 0.00 -1.49
N GLU A 155 -25.97 -0.40 -2.14
CA GLU A 155 -26.45 -1.80 -2.18
C GLU A 155 -25.41 -2.72 -2.83
N TRP A 156 -24.78 -2.28 -3.93
CA TRP A 156 -23.71 -3.05 -4.57
C TRP A 156 -22.52 -3.21 -3.62
N VAL A 157 -22.15 -2.13 -2.92
CA VAL A 157 -21.04 -2.17 -1.96
C VAL A 157 -21.32 -3.13 -0.82
N GLU A 158 -22.54 -3.09 -0.27
CA GLU A 158 -23.00 -4.01 0.77
C GLU A 158 -22.96 -5.46 0.28
N LYS A 159 -23.59 -5.75 -0.86
CA LYS A 159 -23.68 -7.11 -1.42
C LYS A 159 -22.29 -7.69 -1.69
N GLU A 160 -21.40 -6.94 -2.33
CA GLU A 160 -20.05 -7.41 -2.64
C GLU A 160 -19.19 -7.55 -1.37
N THR A 161 -19.39 -6.68 -0.37
CA THR A 161 -18.74 -6.80 0.94
C THR A 161 -19.18 -8.07 1.67
N LEU A 162 -20.49 -8.33 1.74
CA LEU A 162 -21.04 -9.51 2.41
C LEU A 162 -20.74 -10.80 1.65
N LYS A 163 -20.67 -10.77 0.32
CA LYS A 163 -20.21 -11.88 -0.50
C LYS A 163 -18.80 -12.35 -0.11
N HIS A 164 -17.88 -11.43 0.17
CA HIS A 164 -16.55 -11.79 0.68
C HIS A 164 -16.61 -12.37 2.09
N LEU A 165 -17.28 -11.69 3.02
CA LEU A 165 -17.30 -12.09 4.44
C LEU A 165 -18.11 -13.36 4.71
N ASN A 166 -19.06 -13.70 3.85
CA ASN A 166 -19.85 -14.92 3.95
C ASN A 166 -19.19 -16.14 3.24
N ASP A 167 -17.99 -15.99 2.68
CA ASP A 167 -17.21 -17.14 2.22
C ASP A 167 -16.72 -17.98 3.41
N THR A 168 -17.46 -19.04 3.72
CA THR A 168 -17.18 -19.95 4.84
C THR A 168 -15.89 -20.75 4.69
N LYS A 169 -15.27 -20.75 3.49
CA LYS A 169 -13.95 -21.36 3.28
C LYS A 169 -12.80 -20.48 3.79
N SER A 170 -13.04 -19.17 3.95
CA SER A 170 -12.01 -18.19 4.28
C SER A 170 -12.30 -17.43 5.57
N TYR A 171 -13.57 -17.36 6.00
CA TYR A 171 -14.01 -16.64 7.18
C TYR A 171 -14.91 -17.49 8.08
N SER A 172 -14.78 -17.31 9.39
CA SER A 172 -15.71 -17.80 10.39
C SER A 172 -16.24 -16.65 11.23
N LYS A 173 -17.48 -16.76 11.72
CA LYS A 173 -18.04 -15.78 12.65
C LYS A 173 -17.60 -16.09 14.07
N VAL A 174 -17.31 -15.05 14.86
CA VAL A 174 -16.95 -15.17 16.27
C VAL A 174 -17.78 -14.20 17.12
N THR A 175 -17.91 -14.52 18.40
CA THR A 175 -18.58 -13.65 19.37
C THR A 175 -17.66 -12.53 19.82
N LEU A 176 -18.25 -11.48 20.40
CA LEU A 176 -17.49 -10.40 21.04
C LEU A 176 -16.58 -10.92 22.17
N ASP A 177 -17.05 -11.90 22.92
CA ASP A 177 -16.29 -12.52 24.02
C ASP A 177 -15.08 -13.31 23.49
N ASP A 178 -15.25 -14.12 22.43
CA ASP A 178 -14.12 -14.84 21.80
C ASP A 178 -13.10 -13.87 21.23
N TRP A 179 -13.55 -12.83 20.52
CA TRP A 179 -12.65 -11.77 20.03
C TRP A 179 -11.87 -11.12 21.18
N THR A 180 -12.57 -10.71 22.25
CA THR A 180 -11.95 -10.07 23.41
C THR A 180 -10.93 -10.98 24.06
N PHE A 181 -11.26 -12.26 24.26
CA PHE A 181 -10.34 -13.26 24.80
C PHE A 181 -9.09 -13.43 23.92
N ARG A 182 -9.26 -13.57 22.60
CA ARG A 182 -8.14 -13.73 21.67
C ARG A 182 -7.25 -12.50 21.59
N ARG A 183 -7.82 -11.29 21.66
CA ARG A 183 -7.05 -10.04 21.76
C ARG A 183 -6.14 -10.05 23.00
N HIS A 184 -6.65 -10.45 24.16
CA HIS A 184 -5.81 -10.55 25.37
C HIS A 184 -4.70 -11.60 25.20
N LYS A 185 -5.01 -12.75 24.59
CA LYS A 185 -4.01 -13.78 24.26
C LYS A 185 -2.91 -13.28 23.33
N VAL A 186 -3.22 -12.40 22.37
CA VAL A 186 -2.20 -11.79 21.51
C VAL A 186 -1.19 -11.01 22.34
N ILE A 187 -1.68 -10.17 23.26
CA ILE A 187 -0.83 -9.37 24.15
C ILE A 187 0.01 -10.30 25.04
N GLU A 188 -0.60 -11.27 25.70
CA GLU A 188 0.09 -12.23 26.57
C GLU A 188 1.17 -13.01 25.82
N THR A 189 0.84 -13.53 24.63
CA THR A 189 1.78 -14.29 23.80
C THR A 189 2.93 -13.42 23.32
N ARG A 190 2.64 -12.18 22.89
CA ARG A 190 3.68 -11.22 22.51
C ARG A 190 4.63 -10.96 23.67
N GLU A 191 4.12 -10.70 24.89
CA GLU A 191 4.97 -10.44 26.06
C GLU A 191 5.87 -11.62 26.39
N LYS A 192 5.33 -12.85 26.34
CA LYS A 192 6.13 -14.08 26.55
C LYS A 192 7.25 -14.19 25.51
N LEU A 193 6.94 -13.99 24.23
CA LEU A 193 7.93 -14.06 23.15
C LEU A 193 8.99 -12.96 23.30
N VAL A 194 8.58 -11.73 23.58
CA VAL A 194 9.48 -10.60 23.79
C VAL A 194 10.42 -10.85 24.97
N GLN A 195 9.94 -11.45 26.06
CA GLN A 195 10.76 -11.79 27.21
C GLN A 195 11.78 -12.90 26.86
N SER A 196 11.32 -13.99 26.24
CA SER A 196 12.15 -15.15 25.90
C SER A 196 13.26 -14.81 24.90
N TYR A 197 13.02 -13.86 23.98
CA TYR A 197 13.97 -13.47 22.93
C TYR A 197 14.60 -12.09 23.16
N SER A 198 14.52 -11.56 24.39
CA SER A 198 14.97 -10.19 24.72
C SER A 198 16.40 -9.88 24.26
N HIS A 199 17.32 -10.83 24.36
CA HIS A 199 18.71 -10.68 23.93
C HIS A 199 18.90 -10.55 22.41
N PHE A 200 17.91 -10.93 21.60
CA PHE A 200 17.96 -10.89 20.14
C PHE A 200 17.16 -9.75 19.52
N LEU A 201 16.49 -8.95 20.37
CA LEU A 201 15.68 -7.82 19.92
C LEU A 201 16.56 -6.59 19.67
N PRO A 202 16.35 -5.87 18.55
CA PRO A 202 16.94 -4.56 18.36
C PRO A 202 16.59 -3.58 19.49
N PRO A 203 17.42 -2.55 19.74
CA PRO A 203 17.09 -1.48 20.68
C PRO A 203 15.70 -0.89 20.43
N ASN A 204 15.02 -0.45 21.49
CA ASN A 204 13.67 0.15 21.44
C ASN A 204 12.52 -0.73 20.91
N SER A 205 12.77 -1.98 20.49
CA SER A 205 11.74 -2.92 20.00
C SER A 205 10.60 -3.12 21.01
N HIS A 206 10.94 -3.18 22.29
CA HIS A 206 9.97 -3.29 23.40
C HIS A 206 8.94 -2.18 23.41
N LYS A 207 9.36 -0.93 23.17
CA LYS A 207 8.46 0.22 23.16
C LYS A 207 7.60 0.21 21.89
N PHE A 208 8.20 -0.16 20.75
CA PHE A 208 7.50 -0.25 19.48
C PHE A 208 6.41 -1.33 19.48
N LEU A 209 6.74 -2.54 19.94
CA LEU A 209 5.80 -3.67 19.95
C LEU A 209 4.57 -3.44 20.84
N ARG A 210 4.64 -2.49 21.79
CA ARG A 210 3.56 -2.08 22.70
C ARG A 210 2.89 -0.77 22.31
N SER A 211 3.26 -0.16 21.17
CA SER A 211 2.85 1.20 20.81
C SER A 211 1.34 1.38 20.58
N LEU A 212 0.57 0.29 20.50
CA LEU A 212 -0.88 0.31 20.32
C LEU A 212 -1.67 -0.26 21.50
N ASP A 213 -1.02 -0.68 22.59
CA ASP A 213 -1.70 -1.32 23.73
C ASP A 213 -2.74 -0.40 24.37
N ASP A 214 -2.38 0.88 24.54
CA ASP A 214 -3.23 1.92 25.12
C ASP A 214 -4.09 2.66 24.08
N ASN A 215 -4.03 2.25 22.81
CA ASN A 215 -4.81 2.89 21.75
C ASN A 215 -6.24 2.35 21.78
N SER A 216 -7.23 3.22 22.02
CA SER A 216 -8.65 2.85 22.07
C SER A 216 -9.16 2.22 20.77
N GLN A 217 -8.59 2.58 19.61
CA GLN A 217 -8.96 1.97 18.32
C GLN A 217 -8.47 0.53 18.19
N SER A 218 -7.44 0.12 18.95
CA SER A 218 -6.94 -1.26 18.97
C SER A 218 -7.86 -2.25 19.70
N LEU A 219 -8.89 -1.73 20.39
CA LEU A 219 -9.90 -2.52 21.08
C LEU A 219 -10.94 -3.10 20.11
N ASN A 220 -11.02 -2.55 18.90
CA ASN A 220 -11.98 -2.97 17.88
C ASN A 220 -11.35 -3.94 16.87
N PRO A 221 -12.13 -4.84 16.26
CA PRO A 221 -11.72 -5.58 15.07
C PRO A 221 -11.28 -4.62 13.96
N ALA A 222 -10.44 -5.10 13.03
CA ALA A 222 -10.02 -4.29 11.90
C ALA A 222 -11.21 -3.98 10.98
N LYS A 223 -11.31 -2.74 10.52
CA LYS A 223 -12.38 -2.33 9.61
C LYS A 223 -12.22 -3.03 8.26
N PHE A 224 -13.25 -3.69 7.79
CA PHE A 224 -13.32 -4.30 6.47
C PHE A 224 -14.07 -3.40 5.49
N TYR A 225 -13.52 -3.22 4.29
CA TYR A 225 -14.19 -2.53 3.19
C TYR A 225 -13.68 -3.05 1.85
N ILE A 226 -14.37 -2.69 0.76
CA ILE A 226 -13.97 -3.06 -0.59
C ILE A 226 -13.56 -1.85 -1.43
N ILE A 227 -12.64 -2.06 -2.38
CA ILE A 227 -12.28 -1.11 -3.44
C ILE A 227 -12.82 -1.68 -4.77
N PRO A 228 -13.68 -0.96 -5.52
CA PRO A 228 -14.22 -1.45 -6.80
C PRO A 228 -13.15 -1.67 -7.87
N LYS A 229 -13.11 -2.86 -8.46
CA LYS A 229 -12.30 -3.23 -9.63
C LYS A 229 -13.11 -3.00 -10.91
N ILE A 230 -13.30 -1.74 -11.28
CA ILE A 230 -14.16 -1.32 -12.40
C ILE A 230 -13.66 -1.77 -13.79
N HIS A 231 -12.41 -2.23 -13.87
CA HIS A 231 -11.80 -2.77 -15.09
C HIS A 231 -12.11 -4.26 -15.31
N LYS A 232 -12.88 -4.89 -14.42
CA LYS A 232 -13.36 -6.27 -14.57
C LYS A 232 -14.83 -6.27 -14.99
N SER A 233 -15.22 -7.26 -15.78
CA SER A 233 -16.61 -7.50 -16.18
C SER A 233 -17.00 -8.93 -15.76
N PRO A 234 -17.94 -9.11 -14.80
CA PRO A 234 -18.59 -8.07 -14.00
C PRO A 234 -17.63 -7.35 -13.03
N ILE A 235 -18.03 -6.17 -12.54
CA ILE A 235 -17.26 -5.40 -11.54
C ILE A 235 -17.11 -6.25 -10.27
N ALA A 236 -15.89 -6.32 -9.74
CA ALA A 236 -15.56 -7.09 -8.54
C ALA A 236 -15.07 -6.20 -7.39
N GLY A 237 -15.21 -6.65 -6.15
CA GLY A 237 -14.60 -6.02 -4.98
C GLY A 237 -13.14 -6.45 -4.76
N ARG A 238 -12.25 -5.51 -4.40
CA ARG A 238 -10.98 -5.83 -3.74
C ARG A 238 -11.19 -5.69 -2.22
N PRO A 239 -11.18 -6.79 -1.45
CA PRO A 239 -11.35 -6.69 0.00
C PRO A 239 -10.11 -6.09 0.67
N ILE A 240 -10.31 -5.23 1.66
CA ILE A 240 -9.27 -4.58 2.44
C ILE A 240 -9.59 -4.71 3.93
N ALA A 241 -8.62 -5.22 4.69
CA ALA A 241 -8.59 -5.22 6.14
C ALA A 241 -7.75 -4.01 6.61
N ALA A 242 -8.40 -2.94 7.06
CA ALA A 242 -7.72 -1.77 7.60
C ALA A 242 -7.09 -2.07 8.97
N SER A 243 -5.88 -2.62 8.95
CA SER A 243 -5.13 -3.00 10.14
C SER A 243 -4.37 -1.84 10.80
N HIS A 244 -4.58 -0.58 10.40
CA HIS A 244 -3.74 0.57 10.79
C HIS A 244 -3.69 0.84 12.31
N SER A 245 -4.73 0.43 13.04
CA SER A 245 -4.80 0.54 14.51
C SER A 245 -4.97 -0.83 15.17
N PHE A 246 -4.82 -1.92 14.42
CA PHE A 246 -5.06 -3.26 14.91
C PHE A 246 -3.90 -3.76 15.78
N ILE A 247 -4.20 -4.58 16.79
CA ILE A 247 -3.25 -4.93 17.86
C ILE A 247 -1.98 -5.65 17.34
N THR A 248 -2.07 -6.42 16.25
CA THR A 248 -0.92 -7.11 15.66
C THR A 248 -0.11 -6.24 14.70
N ARG A 249 -0.52 -5.00 14.42
CA ARG A 249 0.18 -4.12 13.48
C ARG A 249 1.65 -3.87 13.84
N PRO A 250 2.03 -3.53 15.08
CA PRO A 250 3.42 -3.30 15.42
C PRO A 250 4.26 -4.57 15.22
N ILE A 251 3.69 -5.73 15.56
CA ILE A 251 4.32 -7.04 15.32
C ILE A 251 4.55 -7.24 13.82
N SER A 252 3.55 -6.95 13.00
CA SER A 252 3.67 -7.09 11.55
C SER A 252 4.71 -6.16 10.94
N ILE A 253 4.79 -4.89 11.36
CA ILE A 253 5.84 -3.96 10.89
C ILE A 253 7.21 -4.47 11.34
N PHE A 254 7.33 -4.88 12.61
CA PHE A 254 8.58 -5.38 13.17
C PHE A 254 9.11 -6.59 12.40
N VAL A 255 8.25 -7.58 12.13
CA VAL A 255 8.63 -8.75 11.33
C VAL A 255 9.06 -8.34 9.93
N ASP A 256 8.29 -7.47 9.25
CA ASP A 256 8.59 -7.05 7.89
C ASP A 256 9.95 -6.36 7.77
N GLU A 257 10.27 -5.47 8.71
CA GLU A 257 11.53 -4.73 8.71
C GLU A 257 12.76 -5.61 8.99
N LEU A 258 12.59 -6.68 9.78
CA LEU A 258 13.69 -7.61 10.05
C LEU A 258 13.82 -8.70 8.99
N VAL A 259 12.72 -9.16 8.40
CA VAL A 259 12.74 -10.23 7.40
C VAL A 259 13.27 -9.74 6.06
N LYS A 260 12.75 -8.61 5.55
CA LYS A 260 13.06 -8.10 4.21
C LYS A 260 14.55 -8.04 3.87
N PRO A 261 15.43 -7.47 4.71
CA PRO A 261 16.86 -7.38 4.39
C PRO A 261 17.60 -8.72 4.57
N SER A 262 16.98 -9.72 5.19
CA SER A 262 17.63 -10.97 5.58
C SER A 262 17.30 -12.18 4.70
N ILE A 263 16.41 -12.02 3.73
CA ILE A 263 16.03 -13.08 2.79
C ILE A 263 16.41 -12.71 1.36
N SER A 264 16.69 -13.73 0.54
CA SER A 264 17.01 -13.57 -0.88
C SER A 264 16.02 -14.37 -1.73
N MET A 265 15.45 -13.73 -2.74
CA MET A 265 14.51 -14.35 -3.70
C MET A 265 14.85 -13.86 -5.11
N PRO A 266 15.85 -14.44 -5.79
CA PRO A 266 16.41 -13.89 -7.04
C PRO A 266 15.41 -13.75 -8.21
N THR A 267 14.32 -14.50 -8.19
CA THR A 267 13.24 -14.41 -9.20
C THR A 267 12.24 -13.30 -8.89
N VAL A 268 12.26 -12.71 -7.70
CA VAL A 268 11.32 -11.65 -7.28
C VAL A 268 11.89 -10.28 -7.61
N LEU A 269 11.14 -9.48 -8.34
CA LEU A 269 11.46 -8.10 -8.69
C LEU A 269 11.02 -7.13 -7.59
N ARG A 270 11.82 -6.08 -7.39
CA ARG A 270 11.48 -4.90 -6.60
C ARG A 270 10.62 -3.90 -7.35
N ASP A 271 10.89 -3.69 -8.63
CA ASP A 271 10.20 -2.72 -9.49
C ASP A 271 10.56 -2.95 -10.98
N SER A 272 9.95 -2.16 -11.87
CA SER A 272 10.25 -2.18 -13.31
C SER A 272 11.65 -1.69 -13.66
N GLY A 273 12.27 -0.86 -12.80
CA GLY A 273 13.66 -0.43 -12.97
C GLY A 273 14.64 -1.60 -12.84
N GLU A 274 14.43 -2.48 -11.87
CA GLU A 274 15.19 -3.72 -11.74
C GLU A 274 14.99 -4.63 -12.96
N LEU A 275 13.77 -4.73 -13.50
CA LEU A 275 13.53 -5.49 -14.72
C LEU A 275 14.33 -4.93 -15.90
N ILE A 276 14.33 -3.61 -16.11
CA ILE A 276 15.11 -2.96 -17.17
C ILE A 276 16.60 -3.30 -17.03
N GLN A 277 17.13 -3.28 -15.80
CA GLN A 277 18.51 -3.68 -15.53
C GLN A 277 18.76 -5.15 -15.89
N CYS A 278 17.83 -6.06 -15.55
CA CYS A 278 17.92 -7.47 -15.94
C CYS A 278 17.93 -7.64 -17.46
N LEU A 279 17.07 -6.90 -18.17
CA LEU A 279 16.94 -6.97 -19.63
C LEU A 279 18.19 -6.46 -20.37
N GLY A 280 18.91 -5.48 -19.80
CA GLY A 280 20.12 -4.92 -20.40
C GLY A 280 21.25 -5.95 -20.64
N GLY A 281 21.24 -7.07 -19.93
CA GLY A 281 22.22 -8.15 -20.08
C GLY A 281 21.78 -9.30 -20.99
N ILE A 282 20.56 -9.28 -21.54
CA ILE A 282 19.96 -10.43 -22.21
C ILE A 282 19.97 -10.24 -23.73
N LYS A 283 20.55 -11.23 -24.44
CA LYS A 283 20.34 -11.41 -25.88
C LYS A 283 19.17 -12.38 -26.08
N LEU A 284 18.21 -12.00 -26.90
CA LEU A 284 17.04 -12.81 -27.18
C LEU A 284 17.39 -13.98 -28.11
N PRO A 285 16.94 -15.21 -27.78
CA PRO A 285 16.90 -16.30 -28.74
C PRO A 285 16.00 -15.95 -29.93
N ALA A 286 16.29 -16.52 -31.11
CA ALA A 286 15.63 -16.14 -32.37
C ALA A 286 14.10 -16.29 -32.32
N ASP A 287 13.63 -17.42 -31.77
CA ASP A 287 12.21 -17.80 -31.76
C ASP A 287 11.62 -17.81 -30.33
N CYS A 288 12.16 -16.99 -29.43
CA CYS A 288 11.69 -16.97 -28.05
C CYS A 288 10.23 -16.47 -27.95
N LEU A 289 9.48 -16.88 -26.92
CA LEU A 289 8.14 -16.37 -26.65
C LEU A 289 8.19 -15.41 -25.46
N LEU A 290 7.45 -14.30 -25.55
CA LEU A 290 7.23 -13.41 -24.41
C LEU A 290 5.94 -13.84 -23.71
N VAL A 291 6.00 -14.01 -22.40
CA VAL A 291 4.84 -14.43 -21.61
C VAL A 291 4.67 -13.52 -20.42
N THR A 292 3.44 -13.10 -20.18
CA THR A 292 3.04 -12.46 -18.93
C THR A 292 1.96 -13.29 -18.29
N ALA A 293 2.05 -13.50 -16.98
CA ALA A 293 1.04 -14.20 -16.21
C ALA A 293 0.67 -13.43 -14.93
N ASP A 294 -0.57 -13.60 -14.46
CA ASP A 294 -1.13 -12.98 -13.26
C ASP A 294 -1.67 -14.09 -12.34
N VAL A 295 -1.26 -14.06 -11.07
CA VAL A 295 -1.80 -14.97 -10.04
C VAL A 295 -3.15 -14.47 -9.56
N SER A 296 -4.19 -15.23 -9.91
CA SER A 296 -5.58 -14.89 -9.63
C SER A 296 -5.86 -14.77 -8.13
N SER A 297 -6.11 -13.55 -7.67
CA SER A 297 -6.47 -13.24 -6.27
C SER A 297 -5.47 -13.84 -5.27
N LEU A 298 -4.18 -13.58 -5.47
CA LEU A 298 -3.08 -14.14 -4.70
C LEU A 298 -3.34 -14.22 -3.18
N TYR A 299 -3.51 -13.08 -2.49
CA TYR A 299 -3.58 -13.05 -1.03
C TYR A 299 -4.67 -13.94 -0.40
N PRO A 300 -5.96 -13.88 -0.81
CA PRO A 300 -6.99 -14.79 -0.33
C PRO A 300 -6.71 -16.28 -0.57
N ASN A 301 -5.88 -16.61 -1.56
CA ASN A 301 -5.62 -17.98 -1.98
C ASN A 301 -4.34 -18.59 -1.37
N ILE A 302 -3.57 -17.81 -0.60
CA ILE A 302 -2.36 -18.32 0.08
C ILE A 302 -2.73 -19.09 1.35
N ASP A 303 -2.22 -20.32 1.46
CA ASP A 303 -2.18 -21.05 2.72
C ASP A 303 -1.14 -20.42 3.65
N THR A 304 -1.60 -19.80 4.73
CA THR A 304 -0.75 -19.10 5.70
C THR A 304 0.26 -20.05 6.37
N LYS A 305 -0.07 -21.34 6.53
CA LYS A 305 0.87 -22.32 7.08
C LYS A 305 2.02 -22.59 6.12
N LYS A 306 1.72 -22.76 4.83
CA LYS A 306 2.75 -22.89 3.78
C LYS A 306 3.60 -21.63 3.68
N ALA A 307 3.00 -20.44 3.81
CA ALA A 307 3.73 -19.18 3.83
C ALA A 307 4.68 -19.06 5.03
N ILE A 308 4.26 -19.50 6.23
CA ILE A 308 5.12 -19.55 7.43
C ILE A 308 6.29 -20.52 7.23
N ILE A 309 6.05 -21.70 6.65
CA ILE A 309 7.10 -22.68 6.34
C ILE A 309 8.10 -22.09 5.34
N ALA A 310 7.61 -21.49 4.25
CA ALA A 310 8.45 -20.82 3.26
C ALA A 310 9.32 -19.73 3.91
N LEU A 311 8.75 -18.93 4.81
CA LEU A 311 9.49 -17.92 5.56
C LEU A 311 10.58 -18.54 6.46
N ASP A 312 10.26 -19.60 7.22
CA ASP A 312 11.23 -20.29 8.08
C ASP A 312 12.42 -20.82 7.27
N LEU A 313 12.16 -21.42 6.11
CA LEU A 313 13.21 -21.91 5.22
C LEU A 313 14.10 -20.77 4.69
N LEU A 314 13.51 -19.67 4.20
CA LEU A 314 14.28 -18.50 3.73
C LEU A 314 15.14 -17.89 4.84
N LEU A 315 14.60 -17.76 6.05
CA LEU A 315 15.33 -17.20 7.19
C LEU A 315 16.49 -18.10 7.64
N ARG A 316 16.32 -19.43 7.55
CA ARG A 316 17.41 -20.40 7.81
C ARG A 316 18.48 -20.34 6.74
N GLU A 317 18.11 -20.24 5.46
CA GLU A 317 19.04 -20.04 4.35
C GLU A 317 19.86 -18.74 4.56
N GLY A 318 19.21 -17.67 5.01
CA GLY A 318 19.84 -16.41 5.42
C GLY A 318 20.57 -16.43 6.76
N LYS A 319 20.57 -17.57 7.48
CA LYS A 319 21.19 -17.75 8.82
C LYS A 319 20.76 -16.70 9.85
N VAL A 320 19.49 -16.32 9.83
CA VAL A 320 18.95 -15.28 10.72
C VAL A 320 18.78 -15.81 12.14
N ALA A 321 19.48 -15.20 13.11
CA ALA A 321 19.44 -15.63 14.51
C ALA A 321 18.02 -15.53 15.12
N GLN A 322 17.24 -14.53 14.70
CA GLN A 322 15.88 -14.25 15.16
C GLN A 322 14.81 -15.18 14.54
N THR A 323 15.18 -16.16 13.71
CA THR A 323 14.23 -17.02 12.98
C THR A 323 13.08 -17.54 13.87
N PRO A 324 13.34 -18.14 15.05
CA PRO A 324 12.25 -18.67 15.88
C PRO A 324 11.25 -17.60 16.32
N LEU A 325 11.73 -16.40 16.69
CA LEU A 325 10.88 -15.29 17.07
C LEU A 325 10.05 -14.78 15.89
N LEU A 326 10.68 -14.55 14.74
CA LEU A 326 10.03 -14.02 13.55
C LEU A 326 8.94 -14.94 13.02
N VAL A 327 9.17 -16.27 13.07
CA VAL A 327 8.17 -17.29 12.71
C VAL A 327 6.98 -17.26 13.68
N GLN A 328 7.23 -17.19 14.99
CA GLN A 328 6.15 -17.13 16.00
C GLN A 328 5.34 -15.84 15.90
N PHE A 329 5.99 -14.70 15.67
CA PHE A 329 5.31 -13.43 15.43
C PHE A 329 4.51 -13.43 14.13
N THR A 330 5.04 -14.01 13.05
CA THR A 330 4.30 -14.18 11.79
C THR A 330 3.03 -15.00 12.02
N ARG A 331 3.15 -16.12 12.73
CA ARG A 331 2.01 -16.95 13.11
C ARG A 331 1.00 -16.16 13.94
N LEU A 332 1.46 -15.40 14.92
CA LEU A 332 0.60 -14.57 15.76
C LEU A 332 -0.17 -13.53 14.94
N VAL A 333 0.46 -12.93 13.91
CA VAL A 333 -0.18 -11.99 12.99
C VAL A 333 -1.26 -12.68 12.14
N PHE A 334 -0.93 -13.82 11.52
CA PHE A 334 -1.85 -14.51 10.60
C PHE A 334 -3.02 -15.20 11.32
N ASP A 335 -2.78 -15.78 12.50
CA ASP A 335 -3.82 -16.48 13.26
C ASP A 335 -4.84 -15.50 13.89
N ASN A 336 -4.55 -14.20 13.91
CA ASN A 336 -5.36 -13.20 14.63
C ASN A 336 -5.88 -12.07 13.74
N ASN A 337 -6.29 -12.36 12.50
CA ASN A 337 -6.97 -11.36 11.67
C ASN A 337 -8.49 -11.36 11.89
N PHE A 338 -8.98 -10.39 12.67
CA PHE A 338 -10.40 -10.20 12.98
C PHE A 338 -10.94 -8.94 12.33
N LEU A 339 -12.13 -9.05 11.73
CA LEU A 339 -12.68 -8.09 10.81
C LEU A 339 -14.11 -7.74 11.18
N GLN A 340 -14.48 -6.47 10.98
CA GLN A 340 -15.86 -6.02 11.05
C GLN A 340 -16.16 -5.02 9.93
N SER A 341 -17.30 -5.19 9.29
CA SER A 341 -17.82 -4.30 8.25
C SER A 341 -18.87 -3.37 8.85
N GLU A 342 -19.09 -2.21 8.23
CA GLU A 342 -20.22 -1.34 8.60
C GLU A 342 -21.60 -1.95 8.24
N PHE A 343 -21.62 -2.94 7.34
CA PHE A 343 -22.84 -3.60 6.86
C PHE A 343 -23.22 -4.84 7.70
N SER A 344 -22.45 -5.18 8.73
CA SER A 344 -22.75 -6.32 9.61
C SER A 344 -22.30 -6.04 11.04
N ARG A 345 -23.08 -6.49 12.01
CA ARG A 345 -22.67 -6.47 13.42
C ARG A 345 -21.76 -7.62 13.80
N ASP A 346 -21.68 -8.66 12.96
CA ASP A 346 -20.86 -9.84 13.20
C ASP A 346 -19.37 -9.50 13.16
N ILE A 347 -18.59 -10.24 13.94
CA ILE A 347 -17.13 -10.24 13.87
C ILE A 347 -16.71 -11.47 13.09
N TYR A 348 -15.83 -11.27 12.10
CA TYR A 348 -15.33 -12.32 11.23
C TYR A 348 -13.86 -12.59 11.54
N HIS A 349 -13.51 -13.85 11.80
CA HIS A 349 -12.13 -14.31 11.86
C HIS A 349 -11.74 -14.84 10.48
N GLN A 350 -10.69 -14.28 9.87
CA GLN A 350 -10.15 -14.84 8.64
C GLN A 350 -9.32 -16.09 8.97
N THR A 351 -9.79 -17.25 8.50
CA THR A 351 -9.19 -18.56 8.77
C THR A 351 -8.33 -19.07 7.62
N TYR A 352 -8.45 -18.47 6.44
CA TYR A 352 -7.62 -18.79 5.27
C TYR A 352 -7.28 -17.54 4.46
N GLY A 353 -6.12 -17.56 3.79
CA GLY A 353 -5.62 -16.43 3.03
C GLY A 353 -4.90 -15.42 3.91
N ILE A 354 -4.06 -14.61 3.30
CA ILE A 354 -3.42 -13.47 3.93
C ILE A 354 -4.36 -12.26 3.82
N ALA A 355 -4.59 -11.54 4.92
CA ALA A 355 -5.41 -10.35 4.89
C ALA A 355 -4.70 -9.21 4.15
N MET A 356 -5.38 -8.62 3.17
CA MET A 356 -4.87 -7.45 2.46
C MET A 356 -4.93 -6.22 3.37
N GLY A 357 -3.78 -5.59 3.59
CA GLY A 357 -3.64 -4.43 4.49
C GLY A 357 -2.77 -4.71 5.72
N ILE A 358 -2.31 -5.95 5.92
CA ILE A 358 -1.26 -6.29 6.89
C ILE A 358 0.09 -5.82 6.32
N PRO A 359 0.93 -5.09 7.08
CA PRO A 359 2.24 -4.63 6.62
C PRO A 359 3.15 -5.73 6.05
N PHE A 360 3.21 -6.89 6.70
CA PHE A 360 4.04 -8.03 6.30
C PHE A 360 3.46 -8.90 5.17
N ALA A 361 2.24 -8.60 4.71
CA ALA A 361 1.54 -9.47 3.76
C ALA A 361 2.33 -9.68 2.46
N VAL A 362 2.93 -8.62 1.91
CA VAL A 362 3.66 -8.67 0.63
C VAL A 362 4.88 -9.59 0.73
N THR A 363 5.66 -9.45 1.79
CA THR A 363 6.87 -10.25 2.02
C THR A 363 6.54 -11.71 2.19
N ALA A 364 5.50 -12.02 2.97
CA ALA A 364 5.04 -13.40 3.15
C ALA A 364 4.47 -14.00 1.85
N ALA A 365 3.74 -13.21 1.05
CA ALA A 365 3.22 -13.68 -0.23
C ALA A 365 4.34 -13.99 -1.23
N ASN A 366 5.38 -13.14 -1.27
CA ASN A 366 6.56 -13.40 -2.08
C ASN A 366 7.32 -14.64 -1.61
N ALA A 367 7.51 -14.82 -0.29
CA ALA A 367 8.16 -16.01 0.26
C ALA A 367 7.41 -17.29 -0.09
N PHE A 368 6.08 -17.29 0.09
CA PHE A 368 5.23 -18.40 -0.33
C PHE A 368 5.39 -18.71 -1.81
N MET A 369 5.19 -17.71 -2.68
CA MET A 369 5.25 -17.92 -4.13
C MET A 369 6.63 -18.38 -4.58
N TYR A 370 7.71 -17.81 -4.03
CA TYR A 370 9.08 -18.16 -4.36
C TYR A 370 9.37 -19.65 -4.16
N TYR A 371 8.96 -20.23 -3.03
CA TYR A 371 9.07 -21.68 -2.84
C TYR A 371 8.03 -22.48 -3.62
N HIS A 372 6.84 -21.92 -3.80
CA HIS A 372 5.77 -22.58 -4.54
C HIS A 372 6.11 -22.79 -6.02
N GLU A 373 6.85 -21.88 -6.65
CA GLU A 373 7.21 -21.95 -8.07
C GLU A 373 8.57 -22.61 -8.34
N ARG A 374 9.41 -22.78 -7.30
CA ARG A 374 10.84 -23.09 -7.44
C ARG A 374 11.16 -24.38 -8.21
N ASP A 375 10.57 -25.49 -7.81
CA ASP A 375 10.77 -26.81 -8.42
C ASP A 375 10.35 -26.87 -9.90
N ILE A 376 9.24 -26.20 -10.25
CA ILE A 376 8.77 -26.11 -11.64
C ILE A 376 9.73 -25.22 -12.44
N ILE A 377 10.17 -24.09 -11.89
CA ILE A 377 11.18 -23.25 -12.56
C ILE A 377 12.48 -24.04 -12.78
N GLU A 378 12.94 -24.78 -11.77
CA GLU A 378 14.14 -25.63 -11.88
C GLU A 378 13.96 -26.74 -12.94
N LEU A 379 12.78 -27.37 -13.00
CA LEU A 379 12.47 -28.41 -13.99
C LEU A 379 12.53 -27.91 -15.43
N TYR A 380 12.07 -26.68 -15.68
CA TYR A 380 12.03 -26.07 -17.02
C TYR A 380 13.16 -25.04 -17.25
N ALA A 381 14.18 -25.02 -16.40
CA ALA A 381 15.23 -23.98 -16.41
C ALA A 381 15.93 -23.83 -17.76
N GLN A 382 16.11 -24.92 -18.51
CA GLN A 382 16.73 -24.91 -19.84
C GLN A 382 15.94 -24.11 -20.89
N HIS A 383 14.65 -23.88 -20.67
CA HIS A 383 13.77 -23.10 -21.55
C HIS A 383 13.50 -21.69 -21.01
N LEU A 384 14.02 -21.32 -19.85
CA LEU A 384 13.77 -20.03 -19.21
C LEU A 384 14.98 -19.12 -19.42
N THR A 385 14.95 -18.34 -20.51
CA THR A 385 15.94 -17.26 -20.69
C THR A 385 15.83 -16.23 -19.55
N LEU A 386 14.60 -15.94 -19.13
CA LEU A 386 14.31 -15.10 -17.97
C LEU A 386 13.01 -15.55 -17.32
N TYR A 387 13.01 -15.66 -16.00
CA TYR A 387 11.80 -15.74 -15.19
C TYR A 387 11.88 -14.70 -14.07
N LYS A 388 10.92 -13.78 -14.03
CA LYS A 388 10.84 -12.73 -13.02
C LYS A 388 9.40 -12.51 -12.57
N ARG A 389 9.19 -12.27 -11.28
CA ARG A 389 7.87 -12.02 -10.69
C ARG A 389 7.86 -10.78 -9.83
N PHE A 390 6.91 -9.88 -10.06
CA PHE A 390 6.58 -8.77 -9.17
C PHE A 390 5.26 -9.06 -8.48
N ILE A 391 5.31 -9.53 -7.22
CA ILE A 391 4.13 -9.93 -6.44
C ILE A 391 3.31 -11.01 -7.19
N ASP A 392 2.19 -10.65 -7.82
CA ASP A 392 1.28 -11.51 -8.59
C ASP A 392 1.55 -11.49 -10.10
N ASP A 393 2.28 -10.48 -10.61
CA ASP A 393 2.63 -10.35 -12.03
C ASP A 393 3.93 -11.12 -12.34
N ILE A 394 3.89 -12.05 -13.29
CA ILE A 394 5.03 -12.85 -13.76
C ILE A 394 5.39 -12.45 -15.20
N PHE A 395 6.68 -12.33 -15.48
CA PHE A 395 7.23 -12.14 -16.81
C PHE A 395 8.22 -13.25 -17.14
N VAL A 396 8.09 -13.82 -18.34
CA VAL A 396 8.96 -14.90 -18.84
C VAL A 396 9.42 -14.59 -20.25
N ILE A 397 10.71 -14.84 -20.51
CA ILE A 397 11.27 -14.98 -21.85
C ILE A 397 11.56 -16.47 -22.03
N TRP A 398 10.79 -17.10 -22.92
CA TRP A 398 10.78 -18.56 -23.10
C TRP A 398 11.55 -18.96 -24.35
N ASP A 399 12.52 -19.87 -24.20
CA ASP A 399 13.35 -20.44 -25.26
C ASP A 399 13.02 -21.92 -25.45
N GLY A 400 11.88 -22.17 -26.06
CA GLY A 400 11.38 -23.51 -26.31
C GLY A 400 10.12 -23.45 -27.15
N THR A 401 9.61 -24.62 -27.54
CA THR A 401 8.39 -24.67 -28.34
C THR A 401 7.17 -24.21 -27.53
N ARG A 402 6.12 -23.81 -28.24
CA ARG A 402 4.86 -23.38 -27.62
C ARG A 402 4.20 -24.51 -26.83
N GLU A 403 4.38 -25.75 -27.27
CA GLU A 403 3.82 -26.94 -26.63
C GLU A 403 4.42 -27.14 -25.24
N ILE A 404 5.75 -27.09 -25.11
CA ILE A 404 6.45 -27.22 -23.82
C ILE A 404 6.13 -26.02 -22.92
N LEU A 405 5.97 -24.81 -23.48
CA LEU A 405 5.51 -23.66 -22.71
C LEU A 405 4.13 -23.90 -22.07
N LEU A 406 3.20 -24.49 -22.83
CA LEU A 406 1.86 -24.80 -22.32
C LEU A 406 1.92 -25.90 -21.25
N GLU A 407 2.84 -26.86 -21.35
CA GLU A 407 3.10 -27.85 -20.30
C GLU A 407 3.62 -27.17 -19.02
N PHE A 408 4.57 -26.24 -19.13
CA PHE A 408 5.07 -25.44 -18.00
C PHE A 408 3.93 -24.67 -17.31
N LEU A 409 3.12 -23.93 -18.09
CA LEU A 409 2.00 -23.16 -17.56
C LEU A 409 0.90 -24.06 -16.96
N SER A 410 0.68 -25.25 -17.53
CA SER A 410 -0.23 -26.26 -16.99
C SER A 410 0.29 -26.83 -15.68
N ALA A 411 1.58 -27.14 -15.58
CA ALA A 411 2.21 -27.64 -14.36
C ALA A 411 2.08 -26.62 -13.21
N MET A 412 2.34 -25.34 -13.48
CA MET A 412 2.12 -24.24 -12.53
C MET A 412 0.66 -24.21 -12.04
N ASN A 413 -0.31 -24.33 -12.96
CA ASN A 413 -1.73 -24.33 -12.65
C ASN A 413 -2.22 -25.61 -11.95
N ALA A 414 -1.53 -26.74 -12.11
CA ALA A 414 -1.90 -28.01 -11.51
C ALA A 414 -1.38 -28.15 -10.06
N LYS A 415 -0.36 -27.37 -9.67
CA LYS A 415 0.36 -27.56 -8.42
C LYS A 415 -0.45 -27.30 -7.15
N ASP A 416 -1.35 -26.31 -7.18
CA ASP A 416 -2.24 -26.01 -6.06
C ASP A 416 -3.65 -25.68 -6.57
N GLU A 417 -4.67 -26.17 -5.88
CA GLU A 417 -6.06 -25.99 -6.26
C GLU A 417 -6.50 -24.52 -6.24
N ARG A 418 -5.89 -23.67 -5.41
CA ARG A 418 -6.28 -22.26 -5.23
C ARG A 418 -5.35 -21.27 -5.93
N ILE A 419 -4.10 -21.62 -6.17
CA ILE A 419 -3.15 -20.77 -6.89
C ILE A 419 -3.30 -21.02 -8.39
N LYS A 420 -3.87 -20.05 -9.11
CA LYS A 420 -4.13 -20.14 -10.54
C LYS A 420 -3.53 -18.97 -11.30
N LEU A 421 -2.88 -19.27 -12.41
CA LEU A 421 -2.31 -18.32 -13.35
C LEU A 421 -3.28 -18.08 -14.51
N THR A 422 -3.48 -16.81 -14.82
CA THR A 422 -3.95 -16.37 -16.14
C THR A 422 -2.75 -15.85 -16.91
N TYR A 423 -2.68 -16.04 -18.23
CA TYR A 423 -1.49 -15.68 -19.00
C TYR A 423 -1.82 -15.18 -20.41
N GLU A 424 -0.89 -14.40 -20.96
CA GLU A 424 -0.84 -13.95 -22.35
C GLU A 424 0.52 -14.34 -22.93
N ILE A 425 0.52 -14.81 -24.18
CA ILE A 425 1.73 -15.24 -24.90
C ILE A 425 1.79 -14.42 -26.18
N SER A 426 2.95 -13.82 -26.44
CA SER A 426 3.18 -12.96 -27.60
C SER A 426 4.52 -13.24 -28.25
N ASP A 427 4.52 -13.26 -29.59
CA ASP A 427 5.71 -13.44 -30.42
C ASP A 427 6.49 -12.13 -30.63
N SER A 428 5.94 -10.97 -30.25
CA SER A 428 6.52 -9.67 -30.63
C SER A 428 6.57 -8.64 -29.51
N LYS A 429 5.46 -8.39 -28.83
CA LYS A 429 5.35 -7.37 -27.77
C LYS A 429 4.36 -7.76 -26.69
N ILE A 430 4.62 -7.38 -25.45
CA ILE A 430 3.75 -7.72 -24.33
C ILE A 430 3.82 -6.64 -23.23
N PRO A 431 2.70 -6.25 -22.60
CA PRO A 431 2.71 -5.31 -21.49
C PRO A 431 3.07 -6.01 -20.17
N PHE A 432 4.02 -5.47 -19.41
CA PHE A 432 4.36 -5.94 -18.07
C PHE A 432 4.63 -4.75 -17.14
N LEU A 433 3.97 -4.72 -15.98
CA LEU A 433 3.97 -3.55 -15.07
C LEU A 433 3.56 -2.26 -15.79
N ASP A 434 4.44 -1.26 -15.81
CA ASP A 434 4.33 0.04 -16.47
C ASP A 434 5.08 0.08 -17.81
N LEU A 435 5.53 -1.07 -18.32
CA LEU A 435 6.29 -1.19 -19.57
C LEU A 435 5.51 -1.93 -20.66
N LEU A 436 5.66 -1.50 -21.90
CA LEU A 436 5.37 -2.27 -23.10
C LEU A 436 6.71 -2.78 -23.63
N LEU A 437 6.95 -4.06 -23.50
CA LEU A 437 8.17 -4.72 -23.95
C LEU A 437 7.98 -5.18 -25.39
N PHE A 438 8.96 -4.97 -26.26
CA PHE A 438 8.89 -5.40 -27.65
C PHE A 438 10.25 -5.84 -28.19
N LYS A 439 10.25 -6.88 -29.01
CA LYS A 439 11.47 -7.40 -29.62
C LYS A 439 11.99 -6.43 -30.69
N ASP A 440 13.29 -6.17 -30.65
CA ASP A 440 14.00 -5.48 -31.72
C ASP A 440 14.77 -6.51 -32.54
N SER A 441 14.32 -6.71 -33.78
CA SER A 441 14.93 -7.67 -34.71
C SER A 441 16.35 -7.29 -35.13
N ALA A 442 16.73 -6.01 -35.04
CA ALA A 442 18.06 -5.55 -35.45
C ALA A 442 19.11 -5.81 -34.35
N SER A 443 18.74 -5.62 -33.08
CA SER A 443 19.66 -5.75 -31.95
C SER A 443 19.60 -7.12 -31.26
N HIS A 444 18.58 -7.94 -31.56
CA HIS A 444 18.24 -9.15 -30.79
C HIS A 444 18.09 -8.86 -29.29
N THR A 445 17.53 -7.71 -28.93
CA THR A 445 17.26 -7.31 -27.54
C THR A 445 15.78 -6.97 -27.36
N LEU A 446 15.36 -6.88 -26.09
CA LEU A 446 14.04 -6.37 -25.74
C LEU A 446 14.13 -4.86 -25.51
N GLN A 447 13.39 -4.10 -26.32
CA GLN A 447 13.19 -2.67 -26.13
C GLN A 447 11.92 -2.44 -25.30
N TYR A 448 11.76 -1.24 -24.75
CA TYR A 448 10.61 -0.91 -23.92
C TYR A 448 10.13 0.53 -24.13
N SER A 449 8.85 0.73 -23.88
CA SER A 449 8.21 2.05 -23.76
C SER A 449 7.23 2.05 -22.60
N THR A 450 6.75 3.21 -22.16
CA THR A 450 5.71 3.28 -21.12
C THR A 450 4.40 2.64 -21.61
N PHE A 451 3.78 1.79 -20.79
CA PHE A 451 2.46 1.22 -21.05
C PHE A 451 1.37 1.97 -20.28
N GLN A 452 0.30 2.37 -20.97
CA GLN A 452 -0.81 3.10 -20.39
C GLN A 452 -2.11 2.30 -20.53
N LYS A 453 -2.82 2.11 -19.42
CA LYS A 453 -4.11 1.41 -19.40
C LYS A 453 -5.18 2.27 -20.07
N ALA A 454 -5.99 1.65 -20.93
CA ALA A 454 -7.05 2.34 -21.69
C ALA A 454 -8.08 3.10 -20.80
N LEU A 455 -8.31 2.62 -19.57
CA LEU A 455 -9.26 3.23 -18.63
C LEU A 455 -8.64 4.36 -17.79
N ASN A 456 -7.38 4.72 -17.99
CA ASN A 456 -6.77 5.82 -17.25
C ASN A 456 -7.40 7.15 -17.68
N LYS A 457 -8.05 7.84 -16.73
CA LYS A 457 -8.70 9.13 -16.96
C LYS A 457 -7.75 10.33 -16.84
N TYR A 458 -6.47 10.13 -16.53
CA TYR A 458 -5.49 11.21 -16.40
C TYR A 458 -5.95 12.30 -15.42
N LEU A 459 -6.54 11.89 -14.29
CA LEU A 459 -7.06 12.77 -13.24
C LEU A 459 -5.90 13.39 -12.44
N TYR A 460 -5.20 14.30 -13.09
CA TYR A 460 -4.09 15.05 -12.52
C TYR A 460 -4.60 16.05 -11.49
N ILE A 461 -3.73 16.43 -10.54
CA ILE A 461 -4.08 17.40 -9.50
C ILE A 461 -4.37 18.76 -10.17
N PRO A 462 -5.61 19.31 -10.06
CA PRO A 462 -5.92 20.62 -10.62
C PRO A 462 -5.05 21.71 -10.01
N PHE A 463 -4.69 22.73 -10.78
CA PHE A 463 -3.81 23.80 -10.30
C PHE A 463 -4.47 24.61 -9.16
N GLU A 464 -5.79 24.65 -9.11
CA GLU A 464 -6.61 25.30 -8.10
C GLU A 464 -6.63 24.52 -6.77
N SER A 465 -6.19 23.25 -6.79
CA SER A 465 -6.11 22.40 -5.60
C SER A 465 -5.16 22.99 -4.55
N PHE A 466 -5.50 22.84 -3.27
CA PHE A 466 -4.73 23.39 -2.14
C PHE A 466 -3.51 22.53 -1.79
N HIS A 467 -2.63 22.35 -2.78
CA HIS A 467 -1.32 21.73 -2.63
C HIS A 467 -0.20 22.77 -2.73
N PRO A 468 0.94 22.53 -2.05
CA PRO A 468 2.16 23.30 -2.31
C PRO A 468 2.54 23.28 -3.78
N THR A 469 3.12 24.38 -4.27
CA THR A 469 3.57 24.48 -5.67
C THR A 469 4.59 23.40 -6.04
N SER A 470 5.40 22.94 -5.08
CA SER A 470 6.33 21.82 -5.26
C SER A 470 5.62 20.53 -5.65
N ASN A 471 4.53 20.15 -4.99
CA ASN A 471 3.74 18.96 -5.32
C ASN A 471 3.15 19.05 -6.74
N LYS A 472 2.65 20.23 -7.14
CA LYS A 472 2.08 20.45 -8.49
C LYS A 472 3.16 20.31 -9.57
N LYS A 473 4.37 20.81 -9.31
CA LYS A 473 5.51 20.73 -10.24
C LYS A 473 6.16 19.34 -10.27
N ALA A 474 6.28 18.68 -9.12
CA ALA A 474 6.91 17.36 -8.99
C ALA A 474 6.18 16.32 -9.84
N PHE A 475 4.85 16.40 -9.89
CA PHE A 475 4.04 15.56 -10.75
C PHE A 475 4.42 15.68 -12.23
N ILE A 476 4.49 16.91 -12.76
CA ILE A 476 4.87 17.17 -14.16
C ILE A 476 6.26 16.60 -14.47
N LYS A 477 7.20 16.74 -13.54
CA LYS A 477 8.53 16.16 -13.69
C LYS A 477 8.51 14.64 -13.72
N GLY A 478 7.69 13.99 -12.90
CA GLY A 478 7.61 12.54 -12.83
C GLY A 478 6.89 11.85 -13.99
N GLU A 479 6.09 12.59 -14.78
CA GLU A 479 5.39 12.03 -15.96
C GLU A 479 6.08 12.36 -17.30
N LEU A 480 6.96 13.38 -17.32
CA LEU A 480 7.67 13.82 -18.52
C LEU A 480 9.16 13.38 -18.55
N MET A 481 9.67 12.88 -17.42
CA MET A 481 10.96 12.20 -17.32
C MET A 481 10.72 10.71 -17.32
#